data_AF-A0A833VIU8-F1
#
_entry.id   AF-A0A833VIU8-F1
#
_cell.length_a   1.000
_cell.length_b   1.000
_cell.length_c   1.000
_cell.angle_alpha   90.00
_cell.angle_beta   90.00
_cell.angle_gamma   90.00
#
_symmetry.space_group_name_H-M   'P 1'
#
loop_
_entity.id
_entity.type
_entity.pdbx_description
1 polymer ?
#
loop_
_entity_poly.entity_id
_entity_poly.type
_entity_poly.pdbx_seq_one_letter_code
_entity_poly.pdbx_strand_id
1 'polypeptide(L)'
;MLSASLRSLSVHDERQGGSLYFLEYLCFPPQKLESLNLRGHLGRLPQWVANHIRLTRITLSHTQLGSDDIKLLGGIQSLLCLKLYSDSFRERELVLGKDEFNGLRVLVVHCDAIRTISFKEHATPSLEVSSGSCFKTEPATLKRHREATNAQRCITHWQFRPRASIPFAHNP
;
A
#
# COMPACT_ATOMS: atom_id res chain seq x y z
N MET A 1 -11.05 21.67 24.51
CA MET A 1 -11.94 20.51 24.23
C MET A 1 -12.19 20.26 22.73
N LEU A 2 -11.32 20.68 21.80
CA LEU A 2 -11.56 20.53 20.35
C LEU A 2 -11.13 19.16 19.76
N SER A 3 -10.29 18.38 20.46
CA SER A 3 -9.74 17.12 19.93
C SER A 3 -10.70 15.93 19.95
N ALA A 4 -11.76 15.95 20.78
CA ALA A 4 -12.64 14.79 20.99
C ALA A 4 -13.61 14.50 19.82
N SER A 5 -13.76 15.42 18.88
CA SER A 5 -14.67 15.29 17.72
C SER A 5 -13.98 15.50 16.37
N LEU A 6 -12.66 15.70 16.36
CA LEU A 6 -11.92 15.89 15.12
C LEU A 6 -11.91 14.58 14.32
N ARG A 7 -12.40 14.64 13.08
CA ARG A 7 -12.44 13.50 12.15
C ARG A 7 -11.38 13.57 11.06
N SER A 8 -10.84 14.75 10.79
CA SER A 8 -9.79 14.95 9.79
C SER A 8 -8.68 15.81 10.38
N LEU A 9 -7.44 15.37 10.21
CA LEU A 9 -6.24 16.08 10.64
C LEU A 9 -5.29 16.14 9.45
N SER A 10 -4.87 17.36 9.10
CA SER A 10 -3.89 17.63 8.06
C SER A 10 -2.76 18.43 8.67
N VAL A 11 -1.53 17.94 8.56
CA VAL A 11 -0.34 18.61 9.10
C VAL A 11 0.70 18.68 8.00
N HIS A 12 1.19 19.90 7.75
CA HIS A 12 2.10 20.20 6.67
C HIS A 12 3.29 20.99 7.22
N ASP A 13 4.49 20.46 7.04
CA ASP A 13 5.75 21.15 7.27
C ASP A 13 6.69 20.91 6.10
N GLU A 14 6.83 21.91 5.24
CA GLU A 14 7.62 21.88 4.01
C GLU A 14 8.91 22.70 4.12
N ARG A 15 9.24 23.17 5.32
CA ARG A 15 10.49 23.92 5.56
C ARG A 15 11.69 22.97 5.36
N GLN A 16 12.80 23.49 4.84
CA GLN A 16 14.04 22.72 4.85
C GLN A 16 14.42 22.37 6.30
N GLY A 17 14.52 21.08 6.61
CA GLY A 17 14.74 20.59 7.97
C GLY A 17 13.51 20.65 8.89
N GLY A 18 12.33 20.98 8.37
CA GLY A 18 11.05 20.87 9.08
C GLY A 18 10.76 19.44 9.50
N SER A 19 10.07 19.27 10.62
CA SER A 19 9.83 17.94 11.20
C SER A 19 8.49 17.86 11.93
N LEU A 20 7.85 16.72 11.73
CA LEU A 20 6.59 16.34 12.36
C LEU A 20 6.79 15.52 13.64
N TYR A 21 8.00 15.45 14.20
CA TYR A 21 8.28 14.69 15.43
C TYR A 21 7.41 15.10 16.63
N PHE A 22 6.91 16.35 16.65
CA PHE A 22 5.99 16.81 17.69
C PHE A 22 4.69 15.98 17.77
N LEU A 23 4.32 15.28 16.68
CA LEU A 23 3.13 14.43 16.66
C LEU A 23 3.22 13.25 17.62
N GLU A 24 4.42 12.75 17.93
CA GLU A 24 4.59 11.66 18.90
C GLU A 24 4.18 12.10 20.31
N TYR A 25 4.33 13.38 20.63
CA TYR A 25 4.13 13.94 21.97
C TYR A 25 2.74 14.56 22.18
N LEU A 26 1.78 14.28 21.30
CA LEU A 26 0.41 14.76 21.49
C LEU A 26 -0.20 14.14 22.76
N CYS A 27 -0.41 14.94 23.80
CA CYS A 27 -1.03 14.48 25.04
C CYS A 27 -2.48 14.00 24.85
N PHE A 28 -3.16 14.52 23.83
CA PHE A 28 -4.57 14.20 23.52
C PHE A 28 -4.73 13.94 22.03
N PRO A 29 -4.33 12.75 21.54
CA PRO A 29 -4.53 12.40 20.14
C PRO A 29 -6.04 12.40 19.82
N PRO A 30 -6.45 12.80 18.61
CA PRO A 30 -7.85 12.89 18.27
C PRO A 30 -8.46 11.48 18.21
N GLN A 31 -9.40 11.17 19.11
CA GLN A 31 -9.93 9.81 19.30
C GLN A 31 -10.91 9.35 18.20
N LYS A 32 -11.47 10.30 17.44
CA LYS A 32 -12.48 10.05 16.40
C LYS A 32 -11.91 10.31 15.00
N LEU A 33 -10.59 10.26 14.84
CA LEU A 33 -9.94 10.57 13.59
C LEU A 33 -10.25 9.51 12.52
N GLU A 34 -10.75 9.94 11.38
CA GLU A 34 -11.10 9.08 10.25
C GLU A 34 -10.15 9.30 9.07
N SER A 35 -9.55 10.49 8.97
CA SER A 35 -8.63 10.87 7.91
C SER A 35 -7.42 11.58 8.47
N LEU A 36 -6.23 11.12 8.08
CA LEU A 36 -4.95 11.71 8.44
C LEU A 36 -4.15 12.05 7.17
N ASN A 37 -3.67 13.27 7.07
CA ASN A 37 -2.79 13.72 6.00
C ASN A 37 -1.54 14.35 6.60
N LEU A 38 -0.39 13.73 6.35
CA LEU A 38 0.91 14.17 6.85
C LEU A 38 1.83 14.51 5.68
N ARG A 39 2.28 15.75 5.64
CA ARG A 39 3.29 16.23 4.70
C ARG A 39 4.47 16.81 5.47
N GLY A 40 5.64 16.20 5.33
CA GLY A 40 6.86 16.62 6.02
C GLY A 40 7.59 15.46 6.69
N HIS A 41 8.85 15.68 7.07
CA HIS A 41 9.72 14.63 7.60
C HIS A 41 9.20 14.10 8.94
N LEU A 42 9.06 12.77 9.04
CA LEU A 42 8.57 12.09 10.23
C LEU A 42 9.50 10.96 10.68
N GLY A 43 10.13 10.24 9.74
CA GLY A 43 11.12 9.18 9.99
C GLY A 43 10.58 7.89 10.63
N ARG A 44 9.59 8.00 11.52
CA ARG A 44 8.87 6.90 12.19
C ARG A 44 7.41 7.24 12.41
N LEU A 45 6.53 6.26 12.31
CA LEU A 45 5.10 6.48 12.52
C LEU A 45 4.79 6.74 14.01
N PRO A 46 4.00 7.77 14.35
CA PRO A 46 3.60 8.00 15.73
C PRO A 46 2.72 6.88 16.28
N GLN A 47 2.96 6.47 17.54
CA GLN A 47 2.32 5.27 18.09
C GLN A 47 0.80 5.38 18.17
N TRP A 48 0.27 6.59 18.40
CA TRP A 48 -1.16 6.83 18.46
C TRP A 48 -1.87 6.64 17.11
N VAL A 49 -1.15 6.77 15.98
CA VAL A 49 -1.70 6.52 14.64
C VAL A 49 -1.96 5.03 14.44
N ALA A 50 -0.98 4.19 14.81
CA ALA A 50 -1.08 2.73 14.70
C ALA A 50 -2.22 2.14 15.55
N ASN A 51 -2.53 2.78 16.68
CA ASN A 51 -3.59 2.33 17.60
C ASN A 51 -4.98 2.89 17.26
N HIS A 52 -5.13 3.59 16.14
CA HIS A 52 -6.38 4.32 15.87
C HIS A 52 -7.47 3.41 15.28
N ILE A 53 -8.55 3.19 16.04
CA ILE A 53 -9.62 2.24 15.68
C ILE A 53 -10.56 2.69 14.55
N ARG A 54 -10.60 4.00 14.23
CA ARG A 54 -11.52 4.58 13.22
C ARG A 54 -10.81 5.17 12.01
N LEU A 55 -9.49 5.01 11.90
CA LEU A 55 -8.71 5.68 10.87
C LEU A 55 -8.88 4.96 9.53
N THR A 56 -9.69 5.55 8.65
CA THR A 56 -10.05 4.94 7.35
C THR A 56 -9.17 5.39 6.19
N ARG A 57 -8.54 6.57 6.31
CA ARG A 57 -7.74 7.17 5.25
C ARG A 57 -6.46 7.76 5.78
N ILE A 58 -5.35 7.40 5.15
CA ILE A 58 -4.03 7.96 5.44
C ILE A 58 -3.39 8.45 4.14
N THR A 59 -2.88 9.68 4.16
CA THR A 59 -2.10 10.28 3.08
C THR A 59 -0.75 10.72 3.63
N LEU A 60 0.33 10.25 3.00
CA LEU A 60 1.70 10.50 3.44
C LEU A 60 2.51 11.13 2.30
N SER A 61 3.26 12.18 2.61
CA SER A 61 4.15 12.88 1.68
C SER A 61 5.39 13.36 2.42
N HIS A 62 6.57 13.11 1.88
CA HIS A 62 7.87 13.46 2.46
C HIS A 62 8.10 12.96 3.89
N THR A 63 7.35 11.93 4.32
CA THR A 63 7.41 11.36 5.68
C THR A 63 8.62 10.47 5.92
N GLN A 64 9.21 9.90 4.86
CA GLN A 64 10.37 9.01 4.92
C GLN A 64 10.21 7.82 5.88
N LEU A 65 9.02 7.20 5.90
CA LEU A 65 8.73 6.02 6.71
C LEU A 65 9.46 4.78 6.19
N GLY A 66 9.78 3.84 7.09
CA GLY A 66 10.35 2.52 6.74
C GLY A 66 9.33 1.39 6.70
N SER A 67 9.80 0.19 6.37
CA SER A 67 8.96 -1.00 6.29
C SER A 67 8.24 -1.32 7.60
N ASP A 68 8.90 -1.15 8.75
CA ASP A 68 8.28 -1.42 10.04
C ASP A 68 7.13 -0.45 10.35
N ASP A 69 7.24 0.81 9.92
CA ASP A 69 6.17 1.80 10.04
C ASP A 69 4.97 1.45 9.16
N ILE A 70 5.22 0.96 7.93
CA ILE A 70 4.17 0.50 7.03
C ILE A 70 3.45 -0.73 7.61
N LYS A 71 4.16 -1.68 8.23
CA LYS A 71 3.53 -2.82 8.90
C LYS A 71 2.59 -2.38 10.03
N LEU A 72 2.97 -1.35 10.78
CA LEU A 72 2.09 -0.77 11.81
C LEU A 72 0.79 -0.22 11.19
N LEU A 73 0.86 0.42 10.02
CA LEU A 73 -0.34 0.81 9.26
C LEU A 73 -1.15 -0.40 8.80
N GLY A 74 -0.48 -1.49 8.44
CA GLY A 74 -1.09 -2.77 8.08
C GLY A 74 -1.91 -3.41 9.20
N GLY A 75 -1.60 -3.10 10.46
CA GLY A 75 -2.37 -3.55 11.63
C GLY A 75 -3.71 -2.81 11.83
N ILE A 76 -3.90 -1.66 11.17
CA ILE A 76 -5.10 -0.83 11.35
C ILE A 76 -6.26 -1.46 10.58
N GLN A 77 -7.14 -2.17 11.29
CA GLN A 77 -8.26 -2.91 10.67
C GLN A 77 -9.30 -2.01 9.98
N SER A 78 -9.40 -0.74 10.40
CA SER A 78 -10.34 0.23 9.79
C SER A 78 -9.77 0.92 8.56
N LEU A 79 -8.49 0.72 8.22
CA LEU A 79 -7.83 1.43 7.13
C LEU A 79 -8.33 0.93 5.78
N LEU A 80 -9.02 1.81 5.06
CA LEU A 80 -9.59 1.52 3.73
C LEU A 80 -8.76 2.11 2.60
N CYS A 81 -8.05 3.22 2.87
CA CYS A 81 -7.28 3.93 1.85
C CYS A 81 -5.92 4.40 2.37
N LEU A 82 -4.87 3.97 1.70
CA LEU A 82 -3.50 4.42 1.93
C LEU A 82 -2.96 5.10 0.68
N LYS A 83 -2.44 6.31 0.83
CA LYS A 83 -1.80 7.07 -0.24
C LYS A 83 -0.37 7.42 0.13
N LEU A 84 0.58 6.97 -0.69
CA LEU A 84 2.01 7.21 -0.56
C LEU A 84 2.45 8.12 -1.72
N TYR A 85 2.90 9.33 -1.39
CA TYR A 85 3.40 10.31 -2.37
C TYR A 85 4.92 10.49 -2.24
N SER A 86 5.48 11.49 -2.94
CA SER A 86 6.91 11.81 -2.99
C SER A 86 7.60 11.66 -1.63
N ASP A 87 8.69 10.90 -1.58
CA ASP A 87 9.53 10.64 -0.39
C ASP A 87 8.76 10.19 0.86
N SER A 88 7.56 9.60 0.73
CA SER A 88 6.80 9.13 1.88
C SER A 88 7.39 7.84 2.48
N PHE A 89 8.09 7.05 1.67
CA PHE A 89 8.65 5.75 2.02
C PHE A 89 10.10 5.65 1.55
N ARG A 90 11.00 5.15 2.41
CA ARG A 90 12.45 5.20 2.18
C ARG A 90 13.03 3.95 1.49
N GLU A 91 12.25 2.88 1.39
CA GLU A 91 12.71 1.62 0.80
C GLU A 91 12.20 1.44 -0.63
N ARG A 92 12.85 0.54 -1.38
CA ARG A 92 12.53 0.31 -2.80
C ARG A 92 11.41 -0.70 -3.02
N GLU A 93 11.11 -1.52 -2.02
CA GLU A 93 10.09 -2.55 -2.09
C GLU A 93 9.03 -2.27 -1.02
N LEU A 94 7.78 -2.12 -1.46
CA LEU A 94 6.63 -2.05 -0.58
C LEU A 94 6.03 -3.45 -0.46
N VAL A 95 6.19 -4.06 0.71
CA VAL A 95 5.64 -5.39 1.00
C VAL A 95 4.34 -5.23 1.79
N LEU A 96 3.23 -5.75 1.25
CA LEU A 96 2.00 -5.93 2.02
C LEU A 96 2.02 -7.33 2.62
N GLY A 97 2.13 -7.39 3.95
CA GLY A 97 2.30 -8.63 4.69
C GLY A 97 1.06 -9.53 4.69
N LYS A 98 1.26 -10.76 5.16
CA LYS A 98 0.17 -11.72 5.36
C LYS A 98 -0.66 -11.24 6.55
N ASP A 99 -1.99 -11.29 6.42
CA ASP A 99 -2.96 -10.84 7.44
C ASP A 99 -2.85 -9.35 7.81
N GLU A 100 -2.06 -8.57 7.04
CA GLU A 100 -1.96 -7.12 7.12
C GLU A 100 -2.92 -6.48 6.12
N PHE A 101 -3.33 -5.24 6.40
CA PHE A 101 -4.15 -4.42 5.52
C PHE A 101 -5.52 -5.05 5.17
N ASN A 102 -6.08 -5.94 5.98
CA ASN A 102 -7.31 -6.71 5.63
C ASN A 102 -8.50 -5.85 5.18
N GLY A 103 -8.61 -4.61 5.66
CA GLY A 103 -9.64 -3.65 5.27
C GLY A 103 -9.28 -2.76 4.07
N LEU A 104 -8.04 -2.78 3.59
CA LEU A 104 -7.53 -1.87 2.59
C LEU A 104 -8.17 -2.15 1.23
N ARG A 105 -8.81 -1.13 0.67
CA ARG A 105 -9.51 -1.16 -0.61
C ARG A 105 -8.81 -0.34 -1.67
N VAL A 106 -8.10 0.71 -1.27
CA VAL A 106 -7.42 1.64 -2.18
C VAL A 106 -5.99 1.86 -1.74
N LEU A 107 -5.03 1.51 -2.59
CA LEU A 107 -3.62 1.84 -2.45
C LEU A 107 -3.21 2.77 -3.59
N VAL A 108 -2.75 3.97 -3.25
CA VAL A 108 -2.21 4.92 -4.23
C VAL A 108 -0.72 5.08 -3.99
N VAL A 109 0.10 4.88 -5.02
CA VAL A 109 1.56 5.00 -4.96
C VAL A 109 2.07 5.97 -6.03
N HIS A 110 2.40 7.18 -5.58
CA HIS A 110 3.11 8.22 -6.33
C HIS A 110 4.42 8.56 -5.60
N CYS A 111 5.18 7.53 -5.22
CA CYS A 111 6.46 7.65 -4.54
C CYS A 111 7.56 7.05 -5.41
N ASP A 112 8.46 7.88 -5.91
CA ASP A 112 9.50 7.47 -6.87
C ASP A 112 10.59 6.55 -6.26
N ALA A 113 10.68 6.51 -4.93
CA ALA A 113 11.59 5.61 -4.22
C ALA A 113 11.15 4.14 -4.35
N ILE A 114 9.84 3.89 -4.37
CA ILE A 114 9.28 2.54 -4.53
C ILE A 114 9.52 2.09 -5.97
N ARG A 115 9.93 0.85 -6.17
CA ARG A 115 10.12 0.24 -7.51
C ARG A 115 9.32 -1.03 -7.68
N THR A 116 9.07 -1.71 -6.58
CA THR A 116 8.35 -2.98 -6.53
C THR A 116 7.29 -2.91 -5.44
N ILE A 117 6.11 -3.47 -5.74
CA ILE A 117 5.07 -3.72 -4.75
C ILE A 117 4.83 -5.23 -4.73
N SER A 118 5.02 -5.86 -3.58
CA SER A 118 4.87 -7.30 -3.39
C SER A 118 3.75 -7.59 -2.39
N PHE A 119 2.92 -8.58 -2.74
CA PHE A 119 1.79 -9.01 -1.93
C PHE A 119 2.09 -10.41 -1.38
N LYS A 120 2.12 -10.56 -0.05
CA LYS A 120 2.18 -11.90 0.56
C LYS A 120 0.83 -12.61 0.41
N GLU A 121 0.85 -13.94 0.50
CA GLU A 121 -0.34 -14.77 0.38
C GLU A 121 -1.45 -14.30 1.34
N HIS A 122 -2.69 -14.20 0.85
CA HIS A 122 -3.86 -13.63 1.53
C HIS A 122 -3.85 -12.11 1.79
N ALA A 123 -2.88 -11.36 1.28
CA ALA A 123 -2.96 -9.90 1.30
C ALA A 123 -4.13 -9.42 0.41
N THR A 124 -5.20 -8.92 1.05
CA THR A 124 -6.27 -8.08 0.48
C THR A 124 -6.89 -8.53 -0.86
N PRO A 125 -7.99 -9.30 -0.86
CA PRO A 125 -8.60 -9.84 -2.08
C PRO A 125 -9.36 -8.81 -2.97
N SER A 126 -9.49 -7.55 -2.57
CA SER A 126 -10.29 -6.52 -3.28
C SER A 126 -9.58 -5.17 -3.46
N LEU A 127 -8.24 -5.19 -3.46
CA LEU A 127 -7.43 -3.98 -3.50
C LEU A 127 -7.37 -3.35 -4.90
N GLU A 128 -7.78 -2.09 -5.01
CA GLU A 128 -7.51 -1.23 -6.16
C GLU A 128 -6.16 -0.53 -5.96
N VAL A 129 -5.22 -0.76 -6.88
CA VAL A 129 -3.89 -0.13 -6.87
C VAL A 129 -3.79 0.88 -7.99
N SER A 130 -3.49 2.13 -7.65
CA SER A 130 -3.20 3.21 -8.61
C SER A 130 -1.78 3.69 -8.41
N SER A 131 -0.99 3.79 -9.49
CA SER A 131 0.38 4.28 -9.42
C SER A 131 0.69 5.36 -10.47
N GLY A 132 1.52 6.33 -10.10
CA GLY A 132 1.95 7.40 -11.00
C GLY A 132 3.09 7.06 -11.95
N SER A 133 3.83 6.01 -11.62
CA SER A 133 4.98 5.53 -12.38
C SER A 133 4.90 4.01 -12.57
N CYS A 134 5.61 3.51 -13.58
CA CYS A 134 5.68 2.07 -13.89
C CYS A 134 6.44 1.34 -12.77
N PHE A 135 5.71 0.65 -11.90
CA PHE A 135 6.29 -0.28 -10.92
C PHE A 135 6.03 -1.71 -11.32
N LYS A 136 6.90 -2.62 -10.88
CA LYS A 136 6.63 -4.06 -10.98
C LYS A 136 5.71 -4.45 -9.82
N THR A 137 4.54 -4.99 -10.16
CA THR A 137 3.67 -5.66 -9.18
C THR A 137 3.90 -7.15 -9.28
N GLU A 138 4.33 -7.78 -8.19
CA GLU A 138 4.36 -9.25 -8.11
C GLU A 138 3.10 -9.73 -7.39
N PRO A 139 2.17 -10.42 -8.07
CA PRO A 139 0.99 -10.95 -7.42
C PRO A 139 1.39 -12.04 -6.42
N ALA A 140 0.66 -12.12 -5.32
CA ALA A 140 0.71 -13.27 -4.43
C ALA A 140 0.51 -14.54 -5.27
N THR A 141 1.45 -15.48 -5.20
CA THR A 141 1.32 -16.77 -5.89
C THR A 141 0.10 -17.51 -5.35
N LEU A 142 -1.04 -17.34 -6.02
CA LEU A 142 -2.21 -18.19 -5.87
C LEU A 142 -1.81 -19.59 -6.36
N LYS A 143 -1.28 -20.44 -5.47
CA LYS A 143 -1.26 -21.88 -5.70
C LYS A 143 -2.69 -22.40 -5.55
N ARG A 144 -3.53 -22.15 -6.56
CA ARG A 144 -4.69 -23.00 -6.77
C ARG A 144 -4.17 -24.36 -7.22
N HIS A 145 -4.31 -25.35 -6.35
CA HIS A 145 -4.03 -26.73 -6.68
C HIS A 145 -4.95 -27.18 -7.83
N ARG A 146 -4.31 -27.82 -8.81
CA ARG A 146 -4.80 -28.59 -9.96
C ARG A 146 -5.12 -27.87 -11.29
N GLU A 147 -4.18 -28.16 -12.18
CA GLU A 147 -4.28 -28.55 -13.59
C GLU A 147 -3.88 -27.52 -14.65
N ALA A 148 -2.90 -27.98 -15.43
CA ALA A 148 -2.10 -27.25 -16.38
C ALA A 148 -2.92 -26.77 -17.60
N THR A 149 -2.51 -25.67 -18.22
CA THR A 149 -1.79 -25.73 -19.51
C THR A 149 -1.12 -24.38 -19.81
N ASN A 150 0.17 -24.49 -20.09
CA ASN A 150 1.10 -23.64 -20.83
C ASN A 150 0.54 -22.56 -21.78
N ALA A 151 0.98 -21.30 -21.66
CA ALA A 151 1.42 -20.44 -22.78
C ALA A 151 2.02 -19.09 -22.30
N GLN A 152 3.26 -18.84 -22.70
CA GLN A 152 3.94 -17.55 -22.70
C GLN A 152 3.30 -16.61 -23.76
N ARG A 153 2.89 -15.40 -23.35
CA ARG A 153 3.12 -14.10 -24.05
C ARG A 153 2.31 -12.97 -23.40
N CYS A 154 3.00 -11.90 -23.03
CA CYS A 154 2.42 -10.59 -22.89
C CYS A 154 1.60 -10.25 -24.15
N ILE A 155 0.42 -9.63 -23.98
CA ILE A 155 0.16 -8.23 -24.38
C ILE A 155 -1.32 -7.88 -24.08
N THR A 156 -1.45 -6.76 -23.37
CA THR A 156 -2.58 -5.83 -23.15
C THR A 156 -3.95 -6.15 -23.74
N HIS A 157 -5.00 -5.99 -22.91
CA HIS A 157 -6.40 -6.05 -23.29
C HIS A 157 -6.85 -7.46 -23.72
N TRP A 158 -7.63 -8.09 -22.87
CA TRP A 158 -8.16 -9.43 -23.02
C TRP A 158 -8.88 -9.64 -24.36
N GLN A 159 -8.34 -10.50 -25.23
CA GLN A 159 -9.11 -11.18 -26.27
C GLN A 159 -8.78 -12.68 -26.32
N PHE A 160 -9.87 -13.45 -26.31
CA PHE A 160 -9.98 -14.90 -26.27
C PHE A 160 -10.21 -15.40 -27.71
N ARG A 161 -9.43 -16.35 -28.26
CA ARG A 161 -9.89 -17.34 -29.25
C ARG A 161 -9.00 -18.60 -29.36
N PRO A 162 -9.57 -19.81 -29.62
CA PRO A 162 -8.88 -21.11 -29.55
C PRO A 162 -8.67 -21.82 -30.91
N ARG A 163 -7.68 -22.72 -31.02
CA ARG A 163 -7.81 -24.13 -31.48
C ARG A 163 -6.46 -24.83 -31.66
N ALA A 164 -6.38 -26.07 -31.18
CA ALA A 164 -5.31 -27.04 -31.39
C ALA A 164 -5.42 -27.75 -32.75
N SER A 165 -4.31 -28.36 -33.23
CA SER A 165 -4.23 -29.70 -33.87
C SER A 165 -2.76 -30.13 -34.08
N ILE A 166 -2.44 -31.37 -33.68
CA ILE A 166 -1.24 -32.22 -33.91
C ILE A 166 -1.78 -33.54 -34.53
N PRO A 167 -1.05 -34.53 -35.16
CA PRO A 167 0.35 -34.71 -35.61
C PRO A 167 0.47 -35.20 -37.09
N PHE A 168 1.66 -35.60 -37.59
CA PHE A 168 1.98 -36.99 -37.98
C PHE A 168 3.46 -37.16 -38.41
N ALA A 169 4.03 -38.32 -38.07
CA ALA A 169 5.39 -38.78 -38.36
C ALA A 169 5.58 -39.28 -39.80
N HIS A 170 6.82 -39.23 -40.34
CA HIS A 170 7.57 -40.40 -40.82
C HIS A 170 8.98 -40.01 -41.32
N ASN A 171 9.95 -40.86 -40.99
CA ASN A 171 11.31 -40.91 -41.53
C ASN A 171 11.28 -41.40 -42.99
N PRO A 172 12.34 -41.16 -43.77
CA PRO A 172 13.22 -42.30 -44.07
C PRO A 172 14.69 -42.06 -43.70
#